data_AF-A0A174QFP5-F1
#
_entry.id   AF-A0A174QFP5-F1
#
_cell.length_a   1.000
_cell.length_b   1.000
_cell.length_c   1.000
_cell.angle_alpha   90.00
_cell.angle_beta   90.00
_cell.angle_gamma   90.00
#
_symmetry.space_group_name_H-M   'P 1'
#
loop_
_entity.id
_entity.type
_entity.pdbx_description
1 polymer ?
#
loop_
_entity_poly.entity_id
_entity_poly.type
_entity_poly.pdbx_seq_one_letter_code
_entity_poly.pdbx_strand_id
1 'polypeptide(L)'
;MKHHKTDDQLIEIKEFAMKLRDKQFWLYEAVVIICSAISMVILWANHLFHRLFLIYLGAAFCSLFFIGGIMAWKLYKGNQWWKLAGYMLLVTTVILVIVLFGFLWDWHDIGGRPANLPPDVGTYITNNELVGILILLWVIVAPILSCVISYITKLIIIYHVGEKARH
;
A
#
# COMPACT_ATOMS: atom_id res chain seq x y z
N MET A 1 -7.13 34.78 35.99
CA MET A 1 -5.68 34.61 35.73
C MET A 1 -5.24 33.14 35.63
N LYS A 2 -5.86 32.18 36.36
CA LYS A 2 -5.54 30.74 36.25
C LYS A 2 -5.99 30.09 34.92
N HIS A 3 -7.12 30.53 34.35
CA HIS A 3 -7.69 29.97 33.12
C HIS A 3 -6.79 30.17 31.89
N HIS A 4 -6.23 31.37 31.73
CA HIS A 4 -5.38 31.73 30.58
C HIS A 4 -4.08 30.91 30.50
N LYS A 5 -3.47 30.61 31.66
CA LYS A 5 -2.23 29.80 31.73
C LYS A 5 -2.47 28.35 31.33
N THR A 6 -3.67 27.81 31.54
CA THR A 6 -4.03 26.45 31.13
C THR A 6 -4.27 26.37 29.62
N ASP A 7 -4.84 27.43 29.03
CA ASP A 7 -5.09 27.51 27.59
C ASP A 7 -3.78 27.62 26.79
N ASP A 8 -2.80 28.40 27.26
CA ASP A 8 -1.49 28.53 26.61
C ASP A 8 -0.68 27.22 26.66
N GLN A 9 -0.68 26.54 27.82
CA GLN A 9 -0.04 25.22 27.96
C GLN A 9 -0.72 24.16 27.10
N LEU A 10 -2.05 24.23 26.95
CA LEU A 10 -2.80 23.34 26.06
C LEU A 10 -2.45 23.60 24.59
N ILE A 11 -2.24 24.85 24.19
CA ILE A 11 -1.82 25.23 22.83
C ILE A 11 -0.42 24.69 22.55
N GLU A 12 0.55 24.90 23.45
CA GLU A 12 1.92 24.37 23.29
C GLU A 12 1.95 22.84 23.20
N ILE A 13 1.18 22.15 24.04
CA ILE A 13 1.07 20.68 23.99
C ILE A 13 0.46 20.22 22.66
N LYS A 14 -0.58 20.90 22.16
CA LYS A 14 -1.19 20.59 20.86
C LYS A 14 -0.23 20.83 19.72
N GLU A 15 0.52 21.92 19.74
CA GLU A 15 1.50 22.25 18.71
C GLU A 15 2.65 21.23 18.69
N PHE A 16 3.15 20.85 19.87
CA PHE A 16 4.19 19.83 19.99
C PHE A 16 3.69 18.46 19.51
N ALA A 17 2.47 18.07 19.88
CA ALA A 17 1.84 16.84 19.42
C ALA A 17 1.61 16.82 17.89
N MET A 18 1.27 17.98 17.31
CA MET A 18 1.11 18.13 15.86
C MET A 18 2.45 17.96 15.14
N LYS A 19 3.50 18.65 15.60
CA LYS A 19 4.87 18.50 15.08
C LYS A 19 5.40 17.06 15.17
N LEU A 20 5.06 16.33 16.24
CA LEU A 20 5.47 14.92 16.38
C LEU A 20 4.75 14.01 15.37
N ARG A 21 3.44 14.22 15.19
CA ARG A 21 2.62 13.45 14.26
C ARG A 21 3.06 13.66 12.81
N ASP A 22 3.39 14.90 12.44
CA ASP A 22 3.88 15.22 11.10
C ASP A 22 5.19 14.50 10.82
N LYS A 23 6.14 14.48 11.78
CA LYS A 23 7.39 13.72 11.61
C LYS A 23 7.15 12.22 11.43
N GLN A 24 6.22 11.62 12.17
CA GLN A 24 5.87 10.21 12.01
C GLN A 24 5.20 9.93 10.66
N PHE A 25 4.38 10.86 10.16
CA PHE A 25 3.77 10.77 8.84
C PHE A 25 4.83 10.78 7.73
N TRP A 26 5.75 11.76 7.75
CA TRP A 26 6.86 11.82 6.78
C TRP A 26 7.74 10.57 6.80
N LEU A 27 7.99 10.02 7.99
CA LEU A 27 8.75 8.79 8.16
C LEU A 27 8.04 7.57 7.56
N TYR A 28 6.73 7.44 7.83
CA TYR A 28 5.91 6.37 7.27
C TYR A 28 5.86 6.44 5.75
N GLU A 29 5.64 7.64 5.20
CA GLU A 29 5.64 7.88 3.76
C GLU A 29 6.97 7.49 3.11
N ALA A 30 8.10 7.87 3.72
CA ALA A 30 9.42 7.49 3.23
C ALA A 30 9.61 5.96 3.22
N VAL A 31 9.14 5.24 4.24
CA VAL A 31 9.23 3.76 4.29
C VAL A 31 8.42 3.14 3.17
N VAL A 32 7.20 3.63 2.90
CA VAL A 32 6.37 3.11 1.80
C VAL A 32 7.06 3.36 0.45
N ILE A 33 7.61 4.56 0.22
CA ILE A 33 8.33 4.89 -1.01
C ILE A 33 9.55 3.97 -1.20
N ILE A 34 10.36 3.77 -0.16
CA ILE A 34 11.54 2.89 -0.21
C ILE A 34 11.12 1.45 -0.48
N CYS A 35 10.09 0.93 0.22
CA CYS A 35 9.57 -0.41 -0.02
C CYS A 35 9.06 -0.59 -1.45
N SER A 36 8.31 0.39 -1.99
CA SER A 36 7.84 0.37 -3.37
C SER A 36 8.98 0.44 -4.38
N ALA A 37 9.98 1.30 -4.15
CA ALA A 37 11.14 1.42 -5.02
C ALA A 37 11.97 0.13 -5.04
N ILE A 38 12.24 -0.47 -3.88
CA ILE A 38 12.94 -1.76 -3.77
C ILE A 38 12.15 -2.86 -4.50
N SER A 39 10.83 -2.92 -4.27
CA SER A 39 9.97 -3.91 -4.96
C SER A 39 10.06 -3.76 -6.47
N MET A 40 10.07 -2.52 -6.98
CA MET A 40 10.20 -2.22 -8.40
C MET A 40 11.58 -2.60 -8.97
N VAL A 41 12.66 -2.36 -8.21
CA VAL A 41 14.03 -2.76 -8.61
C VAL A 41 14.19 -4.28 -8.63
N ILE A 42 13.65 -4.99 -7.63
CA ILE A 42 13.67 -6.47 -7.58
C ILE A 42 12.91 -7.05 -8.77
N LEU A 43 11.75 -6.48 -9.11
CA LEU A 43 10.96 -6.88 -10.27
C LEU A 43 11.73 -6.65 -11.58
N TRP A 44 12.49 -5.56 -11.68
CA TRP A 44 13.31 -5.24 -12.85
C TRP A 44 14.54 -6.14 -12.99
N ALA A 45 15.24 -6.40 -11.88
CA ALA A 45 16.50 -7.16 -11.88
C ALA A 45 16.34 -8.66 -12.15
N ASN A 46 15.18 -9.25 -11.83
CA ASN A 46 15.00 -10.70 -11.91
C ASN A 46 14.88 -11.27 -13.34
N HIS A 47 14.89 -10.47 -14.41
CA HIS A 47 14.78 -10.86 -15.84
C HIS A 47 13.58 -11.76 -16.23
N LEU A 48 12.84 -12.32 -15.25
CA LEU A 48 11.62 -13.11 -15.39
C LEU A 48 10.47 -12.32 -16.05
N PHE A 49 10.63 -11.00 -16.16
CA PHE A 49 9.58 -10.03 -16.50
C PHE A 49 9.89 -9.23 -17.77
N HIS A 50 10.45 -9.88 -18.80
CA HIS A 50 10.72 -9.25 -20.11
C HIS A 50 9.48 -8.70 -20.84
N ARG A 51 8.27 -8.88 -20.29
CA ARG A 51 7.02 -8.34 -20.84
C ARG A 51 6.71 -6.97 -20.22
N LEU A 52 6.69 -5.95 -21.06
CA LEU A 52 6.24 -4.58 -20.77
C LEU A 52 4.95 -4.53 -19.91
N PHE A 53 4.02 -5.46 -20.14
CA PHE A 53 2.77 -5.63 -19.37
C PHE A 53 2.99 -5.79 -17.86
N LEU A 54 4.00 -6.56 -17.44
CA LEU A 54 4.25 -6.85 -16.02
C LEU A 54 4.96 -5.70 -15.29
N ILE A 55 5.70 -4.86 -16.01
CA ILE A 55 6.29 -3.62 -15.45
C ILE A 55 5.17 -2.63 -15.12
N TYR A 56 4.24 -2.41 -16.05
CA TYR A 56 3.06 -1.57 -15.80
C TYR A 56 2.22 -2.11 -14.65
N LEU A 57 2.10 -3.45 -14.55
CA LEU A 57 1.40 -4.09 -13.44
C LEU A 57 2.11 -3.84 -12.10
N GLY A 58 3.42 -4.06 -12.02
CA GLY A 58 4.21 -3.81 -10.82
C GLY A 58 4.13 -2.34 -10.37
N ALA A 59 4.20 -1.41 -11.32
CA ALA A 59 4.03 0.02 -11.05
C ALA A 59 2.63 0.32 -10.49
N ALA A 60 1.56 -0.21 -11.10
CA ALA A 60 0.19 -0.02 -10.63
C ALA A 60 -0.02 -0.58 -9.21
N PHE A 61 0.52 -1.76 -8.92
CA PHE A 61 0.48 -2.36 -7.58
C PHE A 61 1.23 -1.50 -6.55
N CYS A 62 2.39 -0.94 -6.91
CA CYS A 62 3.13 -0.02 -6.03
C CYS A 62 2.35 1.27 -5.76
N SER A 63 1.74 1.86 -6.78
CA SER A 63 0.92 3.07 -6.63
C SER A 63 -0.31 2.83 -5.75
N LEU A 64 -0.97 1.67 -5.90
CA LEU A 64 -2.08 1.26 -5.03
C LEU A 64 -1.65 1.18 -3.57
N PHE A 65 -0.49 0.59 -3.29
CA PHE A 65 0.07 0.52 -1.95
C PHE A 65 0.42 1.89 -1.38
N PHE A 66 0.93 2.81 -2.20
CA PHE A 66 1.24 4.17 -1.79
C PHE A 66 -0.02 4.94 -1.37
N ILE A 67 -1.05 4.96 -2.24
CA ILE A 67 -2.31 5.67 -1.98
C ILE A 67 -3.04 5.04 -0.79
N GLY A 68 -3.16 3.70 -0.78
CA GLY A 68 -3.84 3.00 0.29
C GLY A 68 -3.08 3.08 1.63
N GLY A 69 -1.75 3.16 1.60
CA GLY A 69 -0.92 3.42 2.78
C GLY A 69 -1.19 4.78 3.41
N ILE A 70 -1.22 5.85 2.61
CA ILE A 70 -1.55 7.21 3.09
C ILE A 70 -2.94 7.23 3.72
N MET A 71 -3.92 6.61 3.07
CA MET A 71 -5.28 6.51 3.59
C MET A 71 -5.35 5.70 4.89
N ALA A 72 -4.66 4.55 4.95
CA ALA A 72 -4.60 3.72 6.14
C ALA A 72 -3.97 4.44 7.33
N TRP A 73 -2.92 5.24 7.11
CA TRP A 73 -2.32 6.06 8.15
C TRP A 73 -3.25 7.17 8.66
N LYS A 74 -4.02 7.82 7.75
CA LYS A 74 -5.03 8.81 8.16
C LYS A 74 -6.16 8.19 8.99
N LEU A 75 -6.55 6.96 8.67
CA LEU A 75 -7.57 6.21 9.40
C LEU A 75 -7.04 5.68 10.73
N TYR A 76 -5.79 5.26 10.78
CA TYR A 76 -5.20 4.60 11.93
C TYR A 76 -4.44 5.56 12.85
N LYS A 77 -5.01 5.84 14.04
CA LYS A 77 -4.38 6.66 15.09
C LYS A 77 -3.77 5.85 16.24
N GLY A 78 -3.69 4.52 16.11
CA GLY A 78 -3.17 3.64 17.16
C GLY A 78 -1.66 3.42 17.08
N ASN A 79 -1.10 2.73 18.07
CA ASN A 79 0.33 2.38 18.15
C ASN A 79 0.63 0.88 17.89
N GLN A 80 -0.40 0.08 17.58
CA GLN A 80 -0.26 -1.35 17.31
C GLN A 80 0.02 -1.62 15.82
N TRP A 81 1.16 -2.25 15.52
CA TRP A 81 1.59 -2.54 14.14
C TRP A 81 0.67 -3.49 13.38
N TRP A 82 0.13 -4.52 14.04
CA TRP A 82 -0.75 -5.50 13.40
C TRP A 82 -2.09 -4.89 12.98
N LYS A 83 -2.59 -3.91 13.73
CA LYS A 83 -3.78 -3.14 13.32
C LYS A 83 -3.48 -2.26 12.11
N LEU A 84 -2.35 -1.56 12.11
CA LEU A 84 -1.93 -0.75 10.95
C LEU A 84 -1.80 -1.61 9.68
N ALA A 85 -1.23 -2.82 9.79
CA ALA A 85 -1.14 -3.77 8.69
C ALA A 85 -2.53 -4.16 8.17
N GLY A 86 -3.48 -4.43 9.08
CA GLY A 86 -4.86 -4.72 8.72
C GLY A 86 -5.55 -3.56 8.00
N TYR A 87 -5.37 -2.31 8.47
CA TYR A 87 -5.91 -1.13 7.80
C TYR A 87 -5.31 -0.91 6.41
N MET A 88 -3.98 -1.07 6.26
CA MET A 88 -3.34 -1.01 4.95
C MET A 88 -3.90 -2.05 4.00
N LEU A 89 -3.98 -3.31 4.44
CA LEU A 89 -4.50 -4.39 3.62
C LEU A 89 -5.95 -4.15 3.21
N LEU A 90 -6.80 -3.71 4.14
CA LEU A 90 -8.22 -3.45 3.86
C LEU A 90 -8.37 -2.33 2.84
N VAL A 91 -7.76 -1.17 3.09
CA VAL A 91 -7.90 0.01 2.22
C VAL A 91 -7.35 -0.28 0.82
N THR A 92 -6.15 -0.86 0.73
CA THR A 92 -5.53 -1.17 -0.57
C THR A 92 -6.35 -2.22 -1.34
N THR A 93 -6.91 -3.22 -0.65
CA THR A 93 -7.77 -4.24 -1.27
C THR A 93 -9.09 -3.65 -1.76
N VAL A 94 -9.72 -2.76 -0.99
CA VAL A 94 -10.96 -2.08 -1.43
C VAL A 94 -10.71 -1.27 -2.70
N ILE A 95 -9.63 -0.50 -2.74
CA ILE A 95 -9.26 0.27 -3.94
C ILE A 95 -9.02 -0.67 -5.12
N LEU A 96 -8.27 -1.76 -4.93
CA LEU A 96 -8.03 -2.75 -5.97
C LEU A 96 -9.33 -3.33 -6.52
N VAL A 97 -10.24 -3.78 -5.65
CA VAL A 97 -11.54 -4.35 -6.05
C VAL A 97 -12.34 -3.33 -6.86
N ILE A 98 -12.41 -2.07 -6.42
CA ILE A 98 -13.11 -1.01 -7.17
C ILE A 98 -12.52 -0.86 -8.58
N VAL A 99 -11.19 -0.82 -8.71
CA VAL A 99 -10.51 -0.67 -10.00
C VAL A 99 -10.74 -1.87 -10.90
N LEU A 100 -10.57 -3.09 -10.37
CA LEU A 100 -10.71 -4.32 -11.15
C LEU A 100 -12.15 -4.52 -11.64
N PHE A 101 -13.14 -4.41 -10.75
CA PHE A 101 -14.54 -4.62 -11.11
C PHE A 101 -15.16 -3.45 -11.87
N GLY A 102 -14.64 -2.24 -11.71
CA GLY A 102 -15.10 -1.05 -12.43
C GLY A 102 -14.57 -0.95 -13.86
N PHE A 103 -13.33 -1.38 -14.12
CA PHE A 103 -12.66 -1.14 -15.40
C PHE A 103 -12.24 -2.40 -16.16
N LEU A 104 -11.81 -3.46 -15.46
CA LEU A 104 -11.28 -4.66 -16.12
C LEU A 104 -12.30 -5.78 -16.23
N TRP A 105 -13.20 -5.91 -15.26
CA TRP A 105 -14.19 -6.98 -15.25
C TRP A 105 -15.21 -6.81 -16.37
N ASP A 106 -15.38 -7.86 -17.16
CA ASP A 106 -16.40 -7.92 -18.19
C ASP A 106 -17.69 -8.48 -17.58
N TRP A 107 -18.62 -7.57 -17.31
CA TRP A 107 -19.95 -7.88 -16.77
C TRP A 107 -20.86 -8.59 -17.78
N HIS A 108 -20.53 -8.58 -19.07
CA HIS A 108 -21.32 -9.20 -20.13
C HIS A 108 -20.69 -10.49 -20.67
N ASP A 109 -19.66 -11.00 -20.01
CA ASP A 109 -18.98 -12.21 -20.42
C ASP A 109 -19.92 -13.43 -20.34
N ILE A 110 -20.17 -14.04 -21.51
CA ILE A 110 -20.97 -15.25 -21.69
C ILE A 110 -20.11 -16.53 -21.72
N GLY A 111 -18.80 -16.43 -21.50
CA GLY A 111 -17.86 -17.55 -21.49
C GLY A 111 -17.52 -18.13 -22.87
N GLY A 112 -17.98 -17.47 -23.94
CA GLY A 112 -17.71 -17.89 -25.32
C GLY A 112 -16.27 -17.59 -25.72
N ARG A 113 -15.43 -18.64 -25.82
CA ARG A 113 -14.08 -18.50 -26.35
C ARG A 113 -14.09 -18.46 -27.89
N PRO A 114 -13.20 -17.68 -28.53
CA PRO A 114 -13.07 -17.73 -29.98
C PRO A 114 -12.70 -19.17 -30.42
N ALA A 115 -13.39 -19.72 -31.41
CA ALA A 115 -13.11 -21.09 -31.87
C ALA A 115 -11.84 -21.19 -32.74
N ASN A 116 -11.37 -20.07 -33.30
CA ASN A 116 -10.34 -20.04 -34.35
C ASN A 116 -9.18 -19.12 -33.96
N LEU A 117 -8.49 -19.42 -32.86
CA LEU A 117 -7.28 -18.67 -32.52
C LEU A 117 -6.14 -19.06 -33.47
N PRO A 118 -5.46 -18.08 -34.08
CA PRO A 118 -4.23 -18.33 -34.82
C PRO A 118 -3.22 -19.13 -33.97
N PRO A 119 -2.49 -20.11 -34.52
CA PRO A 119 -1.53 -20.90 -33.74
C PRO A 119 -0.33 -20.09 -33.23
N ASP A 120 -0.12 -18.87 -33.75
CA ASP A 120 0.90 -17.91 -33.34
C ASP A 120 0.47 -17.00 -32.18
N VAL A 121 -0.84 -16.91 -31.87
CA VAL A 121 -1.28 -16.25 -30.64
C VAL A 121 -1.15 -17.24 -29.47
N GLY A 122 -0.38 -16.85 -28.47
CA GLY A 122 -0.29 -17.60 -27.21
C GLY A 122 -1.66 -17.75 -26.53
N THR A 123 -1.69 -18.46 -25.40
CA THR A 123 -2.93 -18.72 -24.65
C THR A 123 -3.76 -17.44 -24.45
N TYR A 124 -4.99 -17.45 -24.93
CA TYR A 124 -5.94 -16.36 -24.76
C TYR A 124 -6.46 -16.34 -23.32
N ILE A 125 -6.33 -15.17 -22.70
CA ILE A 125 -6.79 -14.90 -21.33
C ILE A 125 -7.94 -13.91 -21.45
N THR A 126 -9.10 -14.29 -20.95
CA THR A 126 -10.26 -13.38 -20.85
C THR A 126 -10.02 -12.30 -19.81
N ASN A 127 -10.76 -11.19 -19.90
CA ASN A 127 -10.72 -10.12 -18.90
C ASN A 127 -11.04 -10.63 -17.49
N ASN A 128 -12.00 -11.54 -17.36
CA ASN A 128 -12.41 -12.11 -16.07
C ASN A 128 -11.35 -13.05 -15.50
N GLU A 129 -10.71 -13.88 -16.33
CA GLU A 129 -9.54 -14.69 -15.93
C GLU A 129 -8.36 -13.80 -15.52
N LEU A 130 -8.11 -12.70 -16.24
CA LEU A 130 -7.08 -11.74 -15.89
C LEU A 130 -7.35 -11.12 -14.51
N VAL A 131 -8.58 -10.65 -14.26
CA VAL A 131 -8.98 -10.13 -12.93
C VAL A 131 -8.76 -11.18 -11.85
N GLY A 132 -9.13 -12.44 -12.09
CA GLY A 132 -8.89 -13.55 -11.17
C GLY A 132 -7.40 -13.75 -10.84
N ILE A 133 -6.53 -13.74 -11.86
CA ILE A 133 -5.08 -13.84 -11.69
C ILE A 133 -4.54 -12.66 -10.86
N LEU A 134 -5.02 -11.44 -11.12
CA LEU A 134 -4.60 -10.25 -10.38
C LEU A 134 -5.00 -10.30 -8.91
N ILE A 135 -6.21 -10.77 -8.60
CA ILE A 135 -6.68 -10.97 -7.22
C ILE A 135 -5.84 -12.03 -6.52
N LEU A 136 -5.56 -13.16 -7.18
CA LEU A 136 -4.73 -14.23 -6.61
C LEU A 136 -3.31 -13.73 -6.28
N LEU A 137 -2.69 -13.00 -7.20
CA LEU A 137 -1.38 -12.39 -6.97
C LEU A 137 -1.42 -11.41 -5.79
N TRP A 138 -2.47 -10.59 -5.71
CA TRP A 138 -2.67 -9.64 -4.62
C TRP A 138 -2.80 -10.32 -3.26
N VAL A 139 -3.61 -11.39 -3.14
CA VAL A 139 -3.83 -12.12 -1.89
C VAL A 139 -2.52 -12.68 -1.32
N ILE A 140 -1.53 -12.98 -2.16
CA ILE A 140 -0.21 -13.47 -1.73
C ILE A 140 0.69 -12.29 -1.33
N VAL A 141 0.81 -11.28 -2.19
CA VAL A 141 1.80 -10.21 -2.03
C VAL A 141 1.38 -9.19 -0.98
N ALA A 142 0.09 -8.84 -0.94
CA ALA A 142 -0.40 -7.72 -0.13
C ALA A 142 -0.28 -7.94 1.39
N PRO A 143 -0.57 -9.12 1.95
CA PRO A 143 -0.35 -9.38 3.38
C PRO A 143 1.11 -9.27 3.78
N ILE A 144 2.02 -9.80 2.95
CA ILE A 144 3.46 -9.77 3.23
C ILE A 144 3.96 -8.32 3.27
N LEU A 145 3.65 -7.54 2.24
CA LEU A 145 4.04 -6.13 2.19
C LEU A 145 3.43 -5.30 3.32
N SER A 146 2.13 -5.51 3.62
CA SER A 146 1.44 -4.79 4.70
C SER A 146 2.08 -5.06 6.06
N CYS A 147 2.46 -6.32 6.33
CA CYS A 147 3.16 -6.71 7.54
C CYS A 147 4.56 -6.10 7.62
N VAL A 148 5.34 -6.18 6.55
CA VAL A 148 6.72 -5.65 6.49
C VAL A 148 6.73 -4.14 6.71
N ILE A 149 5.92 -3.38 5.96
CA ILE A 149 5.84 -1.93 6.10
C ILE A 149 5.43 -1.56 7.52
N SER A 150 4.35 -2.15 8.05
CA SER A 150 3.86 -1.83 9.39
C SER A 150 4.86 -2.18 10.49
N TYR A 151 5.60 -3.28 10.34
CA TYR A 151 6.62 -3.69 11.29
C TYR A 151 7.83 -2.75 11.26
N ILE A 152 8.35 -2.43 10.07
CA ILE A 152 9.45 -1.48 9.89
C ILE A 152 9.07 -0.10 10.44
N THR A 153 7.88 0.41 10.12
CA THR A 153 7.40 1.69 10.66
C THR A 153 7.40 1.68 12.19
N LYS A 154 6.93 0.61 12.82
CA LYS A 154 6.96 0.49 14.29
C LYS A 154 8.40 0.50 14.83
N LEU A 155 9.31 -0.25 14.21
CA LEU A 155 10.72 -0.30 14.64
C LEU A 155 11.38 1.09 14.56
N ILE A 156 11.18 1.82 13.47
CA ILE A 156 11.80 3.12 13.29
C ILE A 156 11.21 4.16 14.27
N ILE A 157 9.90 4.11 14.53
CA ILE A 157 9.28 4.96 15.56
C ILE A 157 9.87 4.70 16.94
N ILE A 158 10.03 3.43 17.33
CA ILE A 158 10.65 3.06 18.62
C ILE A 158 12.10 3.57 18.68
N TYR A 159 12.86 3.39 17.60
CA TYR A 159 14.26 3.81 17.55
C TYR A 159 14.40 5.33 17.70
N HIS A 160 13.65 6.13 16.93
CA HIS A 160 13.70 7.59 17.01
C HIS A 160 13.21 8.14 18.36
N VAL A 161 12.17 7.55 18.95
CA VAL A 161 11.69 7.96 20.27
C VAL A 161 12.71 7.61 21.36
N GLY A 162 13.32 6.42 21.29
CA GLY A 162 14.35 5.98 22.23
C GLY A 162 15.65 6.79 22.13
N GLU A 163 16.03 7.23 20.93
CA GLU A 163 17.17 8.12 20.71
C GLU A 163 16.92 9.50 21.32
N LYS A 164 15.73 10.08 21.10
CA LYS A 164 15.36 11.38 21.67
C LYS A 164 15.23 11.38 23.21
N ALA A 165 15.06 10.22 23.83
CA ALA A 165 15.04 10.09 25.29
C ALA A 165 16.45 9.93 25.91
N ARG A 166 17.48 9.66 25.10
CA ARG A 166 18.88 9.52 25.54
C ARG A 166 19.71 10.80 25.40
N HIS A 167 19.17 11.84 24.76
CA HIS A 167 19.75 13.17 24.60
C HIS A 167 18.88 14.20 25.30
#